data_AF-A0A2V8HRI8-F1
#
_entry.id   AF-A0A2V8HRI8-F1
#
_cell.length_a   1.000
_cell.length_b   1.000
_cell.length_c   1.000
_cell.angle_alpha   90.00
_cell.angle_beta   90.00
_cell.angle_gamma   90.00
#
_symmetry.space_group_name_H-M   'P 1'
#
loop_
_entity.id
_entity.type
_entity.pdbx_description
1 polymer ?
#
loop_
_entity_poly.entity_id
_entity_poly.type
_entity_poly.pdbx_seq_one_letter_code
_entity_poly.pdbx_strand_id
1 'polypeptide(L)'
;MLEEYRQEILRTKGHAAADLWYVVQVFGYVWRATRLGALVFSGAFLTRTVWDWLVPTADFTTRSAVTTSVAIGTLAFVGFRAAFRSESILSGIVLAGLTSQIAAVLSALGVTSMLLLWHDAATIDAINGSGGLGEAFVLPFMTLFPAVVLGAISGVCGRVLRRLVHAA
;
A
#
# COMPACT_ATOMS: atom_id res chain seq x y z
N MET A 1 19.24 -4.31 15.53
CA MET A 1 19.35 -3.15 14.62
C MET A 1 19.88 -1.89 15.28
N LEU A 2 19.20 -1.28 16.27
CA LEU A 2 19.73 -0.05 16.89
C LEU A 2 21.03 -0.27 17.68
N GLU A 3 21.13 -1.41 18.37
CA GLU A 3 22.35 -1.79 19.09
C GLU A 3 23.52 -2.06 18.13
N GLU A 4 23.29 -2.85 17.07
CA GLU A 4 24.26 -3.13 16.00
C GLU A 4 24.72 -1.85 15.26
N TYR A 5 23.77 -0.95 14.95
CA TYR A 5 24.07 0.36 14.38
C TYR A 5 25.03 1.15 15.28
N ARG A 6 24.73 1.22 16.59
CA ARG A 6 25.51 2.01 17.55
C ARG A 6 26.87 1.38 17.86
N GLN A 7 26.92 0.07 18.02
CA GLN A 7 28.10 -0.64 18.53
C GLN A 7 29.10 -0.98 17.42
N GLU A 8 28.64 -1.33 16.23
CA GLU A 8 29.51 -1.85 15.16
C GLU A 8 29.61 -0.88 13.99
N ILE A 9 28.47 -0.50 13.40
CA ILE A 9 28.46 0.23 12.13
C ILE A 9 28.96 1.68 12.29
N LEU A 10 28.50 2.37 13.34
CA LEU A 10 28.88 3.76 13.59
C LEU A 10 30.40 3.90 13.84
N ARG A 11 30.98 2.95 14.57
CA ARG A 11 32.41 2.94 14.88
C ARG A 11 33.29 2.63 13.66
N THR A 12 32.79 1.84 12.71
CA THR A 12 33.58 1.34 11.57
C THR A 12 33.46 2.21 10.32
N LYS A 13 32.28 2.80 10.05
CA LYS A 13 32.00 3.48 8.77
C LYS A 13 31.83 5.00 8.87
N GLY A 14 31.80 5.57 10.08
CA GLY A 14 31.48 6.98 10.31
C GLY A 14 29.98 7.28 10.18
N HIS A 15 29.58 8.49 10.59
CA HIS A 15 28.15 8.87 10.73
C HIS A 15 27.34 8.72 9.43
N ALA A 16 27.77 9.35 8.33
CA ALA A 16 26.99 9.38 7.09
C ALA A 16 26.76 7.98 6.47
N ALA A 17 27.79 7.13 6.49
CA ALA A 17 27.67 5.77 5.97
C ALA A 17 26.88 4.84 6.90
N ALA A 18 26.94 5.08 8.21
CA ALA A 18 26.09 4.37 9.17
C ALA A 18 24.61 4.73 8.98
N ASP A 19 24.30 6.01 8.78
CA ASP A 19 22.94 6.48 8.55
C ASP A 19 22.36 5.90 7.25
N LEU A 20 23.14 5.92 6.16
CA LEU A 20 22.74 5.29 4.91
C LEU A 20 22.47 3.79 5.10
N TRP A 21 23.32 3.09 5.84
CA TRP A 21 23.13 1.67 6.13
C TRP A 21 21.82 1.44 6.91
N TYR A 22 21.53 2.24 7.93
CA TYR A 22 20.30 2.14 8.71
C TYR A 22 19.06 2.37 7.83
N VAL A 23 19.09 3.42 7.00
CA VAL A 23 18.02 3.75 6.04
C VAL A 23 17.77 2.56 5.11
N VAL A 24 18.82 1.98 4.52
CA VAL A 24 18.69 0.81 3.63
C VAL A 24 18.07 -0.39 4.36
N GLN A 25 18.43 -0.65 5.61
CA GLN A 25 17.84 -1.74 6.39
C GLN A 25 16.36 -1.50 6.71
N VAL A 26 16.00 -0.28 7.11
CA VAL A 26 14.60 0.11 7.38
C VAL A 26 13.78 -0.01 6.10
N PHE A 27 14.26 0.54 4.98
CA PHE A 27 13.59 0.42 3.68
C PHE A 27 13.45 -1.04 3.26
N GLY A 28 14.52 -1.84 3.38
CA GLY A 28 14.48 -3.27 3.05
C GLY A 28 13.53 -4.08 3.92
N TYR A 29 13.37 -3.71 5.19
CA TYR A 29 12.37 -4.29 6.07
C TYR A 29 10.94 -3.90 5.65
N VAL A 30 10.69 -2.60 5.49
CA VAL A 30 9.38 -2.06 5.07
C VAL A 30 8.97 -2.69 3.75
N TRP A 31 9.84 -2.69 2.75
CA TRP A 31 9.57 -3.28 1.44
C TRP A 31 9.18 -4.76 1.54
N ARG A 32 9.94 -5.57 2.29
CA ARG A 32 9.60 -7.00 2.46
C ARG A 32 8.26 -7.20 3.19
N ALA A 33 7.93 -6.30 4.13
CA ALA A 33 6.69 -6.36 4.89
C ALA A 33 5.47 -5.93 4.05
N THR A 34 5.62 -4.94 3.17
CA THR A 34 4.50 -4.34 2.44
C THR A 34 4.35 -4.83 1.00
N ARG A 35 5.42 -5.33 0.34
CA ARG A 35 5.44 -5.60 -1.11
C ARG A 35 4.25 -6.42 -1.62
N LEU A 36 3.86 -7.48 -0.91
CA LEU A 36 2.76 -8.34 -1.37
C LEU A 36 1.42 -7.61 -1.30
N GLY A 37 1.15 -6.91 -0.19
CA GLY A 37 -0.07 -6.12 -0.05
C GLY A 37 -0.09 -4.96 -1.05
N ALA A 38 1.04 -4.30 -1.26
CA ALA A 38 1.15 -3.15 -2.16
C ALA A 38 0.93 -3.58 -3.63
N LEU A 39 1.48 -4.72 -4.03
CA LEU A 39 1.28 -5.28 -5.38
C LEU A 39 -0.18 -5.71 -5.61
N VAL A 40 -0.81 -6.38 -4.64
CA VAL A 40 -2.22 -6.77 -4.76
C VAL A 40 -3.12 -5.54 -4.85
N PHE A 41 -2.89 -4.56 -3.98
CA PHE A 41 -3.67 -3.32 -3.94
C PHE A 41 -3.49 -2.50 -5.22
N SER A 42 -2.23 -2.23 -5.62
CA SER A 42 -1.94 -1.52 -6.87
C SER A 42 -2.47 -2.27 -8.09
N GLY A 43 -2.35 -3.59 -8.11
CA GLY A 43 -2.85 -4.43 -9.19
C GLY A 43 -4.36 -4.36 -9.33
N ALA A 44 -5.10 -4.35 -8.23
CA ALA A 44 -6.56 -4.19 -8.23
C ALA A 44 -6.99 -2.82 -8.76
N PHE A 45 -6.28 -1.75 -8.36
CA PHE A 45 -6.52 -0.40 -8.87
C PHE A 45 -6.22 -0.29 -10.36
N LEU A 46 -5.04 -0.75 -10.79
CA LEU A 46 -4.65 -0.72 -12.20
C LEU A 46 -5.57 -1.56 -13.08
N THR A 47 -5.95 -2.75 -12.63
CA THR A 47 -6.90 -3.60 -13.37
C THR A 47 -8.23 -2.89 -13.54
N ARG A 48 -8.74 -2.24 -12.49
CA ARG A 48 -9.95 -1.41 -12.59
C ARG A 48 -9.77 -0.29 -13.60
N THR A 49 -8.68 0.47 -13.52
CA THR A 49 -8.41 1.57 -14.46
C THR A 49 -8.35 1.09 -15.91
N VAL A 50 -7.62 0.01 -16.18
CA VAL A 50 -7.57 -0.63 -17.50
C VAL A 50 -8.97 -1.01 -17.98
N TRP A 51 -9.75 -1.62 -17.10
CA TRP A 51 -11.08 -2.08 -17.44
C TRP A 51 -12.06 -0.93 -17.69
N ASP A 52 -11.93 0.17 -16.94
CA ASP A 52 -12.72 1.40 -17.12
C ASP A 52 -12.35 2.15 -18.40
N TRP A 53 -11.09 2.08 -18.84
CA TRP A 53 -10.64 2.74 -20.08
C TRP A 53 -10.90 1.91 -21.33
N LEU A 54 -10.74 0.58 -21.26
CA LEU A 54 -10.78 -0.29 -22.44
C LEU A 54 -12.13 -0.99 -22.65
N VAL A 55 -12.95 -1.12 -21.61
CA VAL A 55 -14.21 -1.87 -21.67
C VAL A 55 -15.36 -0.96 -21.27
N PRO A 56 -16.15 -0.44 -22.24
CA PRO A 56 -17.32 0.39 -21.97
C PRO A 56 -18.24 -0.27 -20.94
N THR A 57 -18.74 0.51 -20.00
CA THR A 57 -19.64 0.01 -18.94
C THR A 57 -20.70 1.03 -18.59
N ALA A 58 -21.88 0.54 -18.24
CA ALA A 58 -22.90 1.32 -17.57
C ALA A 58 -22.83 1.18 -16.04
N ASP A 59 -22.06 0.22 -15.53
CA ASP A 59 -21.99 -0.11 -14.11
C ASP A 59 -20.56 0.08 -13.56
N PHE A 60 -20.25 1.32 -13.20
CA PHE A 60 -19.03 1.68 -12.49
C PHE A 60 -19.10 1.31 -11.00
N THR A 61 -20.31 1.17 -10.46
CA THR A 61 -20.55 0.89 -9.04
C THR A 61 -20.02 -0.48 -8.65
N THR A 62 -20.36 -1.53 -9.42
CA THR A 62 -19.90 -2.89 -9.13
C THR A 62 -18.37 -3.01 -9.24
N ARG A 63 -17.76 -2.41 -10.27
CA ARG A 63 -16.31 -2.40 -10.45
C ARG A 63 -15.61 -1.70 -9.27
N SER A 64 -16.11 -0.54 -8.88
CA SER A 64 -15.60 0.21 -7.73
C SER A 64 -15.77 -0.56 -6.40
N ALA A 65 -16.92 -1.22 -6.20
CA ALA A 65 -17.20 -2.01 -5.01
C ALA A 65 -16.25 -3.20 -4.85
N VAL A 66 -15.96 -3.91 -5.96
CA VAL A 66 -14.99 -5.02 -5.96
C VAL A 66 -13.60 -4.52 -5.61
N THR A 67 -13.10 -3.47 -6.29
CA THR A 67 -11.77 -2.91 -6.01
C THR A 67 -11.67 -2.38 -4.57
N THR A 68 -12.72 -1.74 -4.07
CA THR A 68 -12.80 -1.25 -2.70
C THR A 68 -12.73 -2.39 -1.69
N SER A 69 -13.46 -3.48 -1.92
CA SER A 69 -13.45 -4.66 -1.06
C SER A 69 -12.07 -5.32 -1.02
N VAL A 70 -11.41 -5.43 -2.17
CA VAL A 70 -10.02 -5.93 -2.26
C VAL A 70 -9.05 -5.02 -1.50
N ALA A 71 -9.18 -3.70 -1.63
CA ALA A 71 -8.36 -2.74 -0.91
C ALA A 71 -8.57 -2.87 0.61
N ILE A 72 -9.82 -2.91 1.08
CA ILE A 72 -10.15 -3.08 2.50
C ILE A 72 -9.55 -4.38 3.05
N GLY A 73 -9.80 -5.51 2.38
CA GLY A 73 -9.30 -6.81 2.80
C GLY A 73 -7.77 -6.86 2.85
N THR A 74 -7.11 -6.28 1.85
CA THR A 74 -5.64 -6.23 1.79
C THR A 74 -5.05 -5.39 2.93
N LEU A 75 -5.58 -4.19 3.16
CA LEU A 75 -5.10 -3.28 4.21
C LEU A 75 -5.36 -3.85 5.61
N ALA A 76 -6.55 -4.42 5.84
CA ALA A 76 -6.89 -5.08 7.10
C ALA A 76 -5.98 -6.31 7.33
N PHE A 77 -5.70 -7.12 6.31
CA PHE A 77 -4.82 -8.27 6.44
C PHE A 77 -3.38 -7.87 6.77
N VAL A 78 -2.85 -6.83 6.11
CA VAL A 78 -1.50 -6.30 6.41
C VAL A 78 -1.42 -5.76 7.83
N GLY A 79 -2.40 -4.95 8.25
CA GLY A 79 -2.45 -4.38 9.60
C GLY A 79 -2.54 -5.46 10.68
N PHE A 80 -3.42 -6.44 10.49
CA PHE A 80 -3.55 -7.61 11.35
C PHE A 80 -2.24 -8.38 11.47
N ARG A 81 -1.64 -8.78 10.33
CA ARG A 81 -0.41 -9.58 10.30
C ARG A 81 0.76 -8.86 10.96
N ALA A 82 0.89 -7.55 10.72
CA ALA A 82 1.91 -6.70 11.32
C ALA A 82 1.78 -6.66 12.85
N ALA A 83 0.59 -6.39 13.37
CA ALA A 83 0.34 -6.33 14.81
C ALA A 83 0.45 -7.71 15.48
N PHE A 84 0.00 -8.78 14.81
CA PHE A 84 0.14 -10.15 15.32
C PHE A 84 1.61 -10.56 15.49
N ARG A 85 2.49 -10.15 14.57
CA ARG A 85 3.93 -10.51 14.63
C ARG A 85 4.76 -9.62 15.57
N SER A 86 4.36 -8.37 15.73
CA SER A 86 5.13 -7.37 16.51
C SER A 86 4.51 -7.03 17.87
N GLU A 87 3.31 -7.56 18.16
CA GLU A 87 2.51 -7.25 19.34
C GLU A 87 2.22 -5.75 19.52
N SER A 88 2.31 -4.96 18.45
CA SER A 88 2.12 -3.51 18.46
C SER A 88 1.02 -3.08 17.48
N ILE A 89 0.03 -2.36 17.98
CA ILE A 89 -1.05 -1.78 17.16
C ILE A 89 -0.47 -0.73 16.20
N LEU A 90 0.51 0.05 16.68
CA LEU A 90 1.18 1.07 15.88
C LEU A 90 1.85 0.47 14.64
N SER A 91 2.44 -0.73 14.76
CA SER A 91 3.02 -1.45 13.62
C SER A 91 1.96 -1.78 12.56
N GLY A 92 0.75 -2.19 12.98
CA GLY A 92 -0.39 -2.42 12.09
C GLY A 92 -0.81 -1.16 11.34
N ILE A 93 -0.94 -0.03 12.06
CA ILE A 93 -1.28 1.27 11.48
C ILE A 93 -0.23 1.70 10.46
N VAL A 94 1.05 1.67 10.85
CA VAL A 94 2.16 2.14 10.02
C VAL A 94 2.30 1.28 8.77
N LEU A 95 2.27 -0.05 8.88
CA LEU A 95 2.43 -0.92 7.72
C LEU A 95 1.22 -0.90 6.79
N ALA A 96 -0.01 -0.74 7.29
CA ALA A 96 -1.18 -0.55 6.43
C ALA A 96 -1.10 0.78 5.67
N GLY A 97 -0.75 1.88 6.36
CA GLY A 97 -0.55 3.19 5.73
C GLY A 97 0.55 3.18 4.67
N LEU A 98 1.73 2.63 4.99
CA LEU A 98 2.83 2.50 4.03
C LEU A 98 2.46 1.62 2.84
N THR A 99 1.69 0.54 3.06
CA THR A 99 1.20 -0.31 1.97
C THR A 99 0.29 0.47 1.02
N SER A 100 -0.64 1.27 1.55
CA SER A 100 -1.50 2.17 0.76
C SER A 100 -0.67 3.16 -0.06
N GLN A 101 0.32 3.83 0.53
CA GLN A 101 1.11 4.84 -0.18
C GLN A 101 2.03 4.23 -1.25
N ILE A 102 2.64 3.08 -0.98
CA ILE A 102 3.43 2.37 -1.98
C ILE A 102 2.52 1.91 -3.12
N ALA A 103 1.32 1.38 -2.82
CA ALA A 103 0.35 1.02 -3.84
C ALA A 103 -0.07 2.24 -4.68
N ALA A 104 -0.29 3.40 -4.05
CA ALA A 104 -0.63 4.64 -4.74
C ALA A 104 0.45 5.09 -5.74
N VAL A 105 1.72 5.05 -5.32
CA VAL A 105 2.85 5.35 -6.22
C VAL A 105 2.92 4.35 -7.37
N LEU A 106 2.79 3.05 -7.10
CA LEU A 106 2.80 2.02 -8.14
C LEU A 106 1.63 2.18 -9.12
N SER A 107 0.44 2.52 -8.63
CA SER A 107 -0.73 2.83 -9.47
C SER A 107 -0.48 4.07 -10.33
N ALA A 108 0.04 5.16 -9.77
CA ALA A 108 0.36 6.36 -10.53
C ALA A 108 1.40 6.10 -11.65
N LEU A 109 2.42 5.29 -11.35
CA LEU A 109 3.41 4.85 -12.35
C LEU A 109 2.77 3.98 -13.44
N GLY A 110 1.86 3.08 -13.07
CA GLY A 110 1.14 2.23 -14.03
C GLY A 110 0.23 3.06 -14.95
N VAL A 111 -0.55 3.99 -14.39
CA VAL A 111 -1.38 4.94 -15.15
C VAL A 111 -0.52 5.79 -16.10
N THR A 112 0.61 6.32 -15.61
CA THR A 112 1.55 7.07 -16.45
C THR A 112 2.10 6.23 -17.60
N SER A 113 2.47 4.97 -17.31
CA SER A 113 2.98 4.04 -18.32
C SER A 113 1.92 3.74 -19.38
N MET A 114 0.65 3.59 -18.98
CA MET A 114 -0.46 3.39 -19.92
C MET A 114 -0.63 4.60 -20.83
N LEU A 115 -0.62 5.82 -20.29
CA LEU A 115 -0.77 7.05 -21.10
C LEU A 115 0.39 7.24 -22.09
N LEU A 116 1.61 6.86 -21.69
CA LEU A 116 2.77 6.90 -22.58
C LEU A 116 2.63 5.92 -23.76
N LEU A 117 1.99 4.78 -23.53
CA LEU A 117 1.84 3.72 -24.54
C LEU A 117 0.54 3.85 -25.35
N TRP A 118 -0.52 4.42 -24.78
CA TRP A 118 -1.86 4.44 -25.37
C TRP A 118 -2.60 5.75 -25.01
N HIS A 119 -2.84 6.60 -26.01
CA HIS A 119 -3.48 7.91 -25.85
C HIS A 119 -4.31 8.32 -27.08
N ASP A 120 -5.06 7.39 -27.70
CA ASP A 120 -5.97 7.73 -28.80
C ASP A 120 -7.20 8.49 -28.30
N ALA A 121 -7.91 9.18 -29.21
CA ALA A 121 -9.05 10.03 -28.87
C ALA A 121 -10.13 9.28 -28.08
N ALA A 122 -10.41 8.02 -28.43
CA ALA A 122 -11.37 7.18 -27.73
C ALA A 122 -10.95 6.90 -26.27
N THR A 123 -9.66 6.65 -26.02
CA THR A 123 -9.14 6.47 -24.65
C THR A 123 -9.23 7.76 -23.85
N ILE A 124 -8.95 8.92 -24.45
CA ILE A 124 -9.09 10.22 -23.78
C ILE A 124 -10.55 10.50 -23.39
N ASP A 125 -11.49 10.19 -24.28
CA ASP A 125 -12.92 10.31 -23.98
C ASP A 125 -13.36 9.35 -22.87
N ALA A 126 -12.86 8.11 -22.88
CA ALA A 126 -13.12 7.13 -21.82
C ALA A 126 -12.56 7.58 -20.46
N ILE A 127 -11.35 8.14 -20.44
CA ILE A 127 -10.73 8.75 -19.24
C ILE A 127 -11.62 9.85 -18.68
N ASN A 128 -12.11 10.75 -19.54
CA ASN A 128 -13.00 11.84 -19.13
C ASN A 128 -14.33 11.30 -18.57
N GLY A 129 -14.85 10.21 -19.16
CA GLY A 129 -16.04 9.52 -18.67
C GLY A 129 -15.85 8.81 -17.31
N SER A 130 -14.63 8.36 -17.00
CA SER A 130 -14.31 7.66 -15.75
C SER A 130 -13.93 8.58 -14.57
N GLY A 131 -14.21 9.89 -14.67
CA GLY A 131 -13.84 10.89 -13.66
C GLY A 131 -12.52 11.63 -13.91
N GLY A 132 -11.83 11.32 -15.02
CA GLY A 132 -10.65 12.04 -15.49
C GLY A 132 -9.33 11.61 -14.84
N LEU A 133 -8.25 12.25 -15.30
CA LEU A 133 -6.89 11.99 -14.78
C LEU A 133 -6.73 12.37 -13.31
N GLY A 134 -7.44 13.42 -12.87
CA GLY A 134 -7.42 13.83 -11.46
C GLY A 134 -7.85 12.68 -10.54
N GLU A 135 -8.92 11.97 -10.91
CA GLU A 135 -9.36 10.80 -10.15
C GLU A 135 -8.31 9.68 -10.18
N ALA A 136 -7.77 9.34 -11.36
CA ALA A 136 -6.78 8.27 -11.50
C ALA A 136 -5.49 8.51 -10.68
N PHE A 137 -5.03 9.76 -10.55
CA PHE A 137 -3.82 10.10 -9.81
C PHE A 137 -4.06 10.41 -8.34
N VAL A 138 -5.23 10.93 -7.94
CA VAL A 138 -5.47 11.41 -6.57
C VAL A 138 -6.16 10.35 -5.70
N LEU A 139 -7.10 9.57 -6.24
CA LEU A 139 -7.83 8.56 -5.45
C LEU A 139 -6.91 7.60 -4.70
N PRO A 140 -5.85 7.03 -5.31
CA PRO A 140 -4.98 6.11 -4.60
C PRO A 140 -4.36 6.74 -3.34
N PHE A 141 -4.02 8.04 -3.37
CA PHE A 141 -3.47 8.73 -2.19
C PHE A 141 -4.52 8.99 -1.10
N MET A 142 -5.78 9.23 -1.48
CA MET A 142 -6.88 9.38 -0.53
C MET A 142 -7.13 8.11 0.32
N THR A 143 -6.58 6.97 -0.09
CA THR A 143 -6.70 5.71 0.68
C THR A 143 -5.87 5.69 1.97
N LEU A 144 -5.00 6.70 2.22
CA LEU A 144 -4.20 6.77 3.45
C LEU A 144 -5.06 6.75 4.71
N PHE A 145 -6.12 7.56 4.74
CA PHE A 145 -6.98 7.65 5.91
C PHE A 145 -7.72 6.34 6.18
N PRO A 146 -8.41 5.72 5.19
CA PRO A 146 -8.95 4.37 5.34
C PRO A 146 -7.90 3.34 5.77
N ALA A 147 -6.68 3.42 5.24
CA ALA A 147 -5.60 2.49 5.60
C ALA A 147 -5.19 2.61 7.07
N VAL A 148 -5.10 3.83 7.60
CA VAL A 148 -4.82 4.07 9.02
C VAL A 148 -5.93 3.53 9.91
N VAL A 149 -7.20 3.78 9.56
CA VAL A 149 -8.37 3.29 10.31
C VAL A 149 -8.43 1.77 10.30
N LEU A 150 -8.33 1.15 9.12
CA LEU A 150 -8.34 -0.31 8.99
C LEU A 150 -7.13 -0.95 9.65
N GLY A 151 -5.95 -0.32 9.56
CA GLY A 151 -4.73 -0.76 10.24
C GLY A 151 -4.87 -0.74 11.75
N ALA A 152 -5.57 0.26 12.32
CA ALA A 152 -5.86 0.32 13.74
C ALA A 152 -6.82 -0.80 14.17
N ILE A 153 -7.96 -0.94 13.49
CA ILE A 153 -8.99 -1.96 13.80
C ILE A 153 -8.38 -3.37 13.71
N SER A 154 -7.79 -3.69 12.56
CA SER A 154 -7.17 -4.99 12.33
C SER A 154 -5.95 -5.23 13.22
N GLY A 155 -5.20 -4.16 13.56
CA GLY A 155 -4.06 -4.21 14.47
C GLY A 155 -4.46 -4.58 15.90
N VAL A 156 -5.58 -4.05 16.40
CA VAL A 156 -6.15 -4.46 17.69
C VAL A 156 -6.49 -5.95 17.66
N CYS A 157 -7.20 -6.42 16.64
CA CYS A 157 -7.55 -7.83 16.49
C CYS A 157 -6.31 -8.74 16.46
N GLY A 158 -5.28 -8.36 15.69
CA GLY A 158 -4.02 -9.11 15.59
C GLY A 158 -3.28 -9.21 16.92
N ARG A 159 -3.22 -8.10 17.68
CA ARG A 159 -2.59 -8.08 18.99
C ARG A 159 -3.34 -8.93 20.01
N VAL A 160 -4.68 -8.83 20.04
CA VAL A 160 -5.52 -9.61 20.96
C VAL A 160 -5.35 -11.10 20.70
N LEU A 161 -5.43 -11.53 19.43
CA LEU A 161 -5.26 -12.94 19.07
C LEU A 161 -3.89 -13.47 19.48
N ARG A 162 -2.82 -12.70 19.26
CA ARG A 162 -1.46 -13.10 19.66
C ARG A 162 -1.35 -13.38 21.16
N ARG A 163 -1.95 -12.52 22.00
CA ARG A 163 -2.00 -12.71 23.45
C ARG A 163 -2.76 -13.96 23.86
N LEU A 164 -3.91 -14.22 23.23
CA LEU A 164 -4.70 -15.43 23.50
C LEU A 164 -3.92 -16.71 23.16
N VAL A 165 -3.19 -16.72 22.05
CA VAL A 165 -2.34 -17.86 21.63
C VAL A 165 -1.19 -18.12 22.62
N HIS A 166 -0.73 -17.12 23.37
CA HIS A 166 0.34 -17.30 24.38
C HIS A 166 -0.18 -17.71 25.75
N ALA A 167 -1.47 -17.52 25.99
CA ALA A 167 -2.12 -17.87 27.26
C ALA A 167 -2.65 -19.31 27.29
N ALA A 168 -2.79 -19.95 26.12
CA ALA A 168 -3.24 -21.34 25.94
C ALA A 168 -2.03 -22.28 25.86
#